data_AF-A0A967KC36-F1
#
_entry.id   AF-A0A967KC36-F1
#
_cell.length_a   1.000
_cell.length_b   1.000
_cell.length_c   1.000
_cell.angle_alpha   90.00
_cell.angle_beta   90.00
_cell.angle_gamma   90.00
#
_symmetry.space_group_name_H-M   'P 1'
#
loop_
_entity.id
_entity.type
_entity.pdbx_description
1 polymer ?
#
loop_
_entity_poly.entity_id
_entity_poly.type
_entity_poly.pdbx_seq_one_letter_code
_entity_poly.pdbx_strand_id
1 'polypeptide(L)'
;MIGSRQDIHTEVPYILVPDGRAALAEVSAAFYNHPSQSLTVVGVTGTDGKTTTTNFIYQCLLLAGIPVGMISTVNAVIGDTVLDTGFHVTTPEAPDVQRYLAQMVDAGLTHVVLEVTSHGLEQKRVSHCNFDIGVVTNIVHEHLDYHGSYQNYLQAKQILFDELSVTETKPHGNPRLAVLNADDKSFNHLQNVLSELDGV
;
A
#
# COMPACT_ATOMS: atom_id res chain seq x y z
N MET A 1 -19.33 -17.03 -11.42
CA MET A 1 -18.22 -16.33 -12.10
C MET A 1 -17.44 -17.34 -12.93
N ILE A 2 -16.84 -16.93 -14.05
CA ILE A 2 -16.06 -17.84 -14.92
C ILE A 2 -14.79 -18.32 -14.20
N GLY A 3 -14.12 -17.45 -13.43
CA GLY A 3 -12.83 -17.72 -12.77
C GLY A 3 -12.82 -18.71 -11.59
N SER A 4 -13.86 -19.53 -11.40
CA SER A 4 -13.91 -20.54 -10.33
C SER A 4 -14.18 -21.95 -10.85
N ARG A 5 -14.17 -22.15 -12.18
CA ARG A 5 -14.41 -23.46 -12.80
C ARG A 5 -13.08 -24.12 -13.13
N GLN A 6 -12.97 -25.41 -12.85
CA GLN A 6 -11.79 -26.23 -13.15
C GLN A 6 -11.72 -26.60 -14.64
N ASP A 7 -12.86 -26.85 -15.27
CA ASP A 7 -12.92 -27.32 -16.65
C ASP A 7 -13.42 -26.23 -17.60
N ILE A 8 -12.53 -25.29 -17.94
CA ILE A 8 -12.81 -24.25 -18.94
C ILE A 8 -11.90 -24.47 -20.15
N HIS A 9 -12.51 -24.58 -21.32
CA HIS A 9 -11.80 -24.53 -22.59
C HIS A 9 -11.77 -23.07 -23.10
N THR A 10 -10.58 -22.49 -23.15
CA THR A 10 -10.32 -21.15 -23.69
C THR A 10 -9.23 -21.21 -24.76
N GLU A 11 -9.24 -20.26 -25.69
CA GLU A 11 -8.19 -20.15 -26.72
C GLU A 11 -6.85 -19.64 -26.16
N VAL A 12 -6.88 -19.00 -24.99
CA VAL A 12 -5.71 -18.53 -24.25
C VAL A 12 -5.49 -19.39 -22.99
N PRO A 13 -4.26 -19.47 -22.45
CA PRO A 13 -4.01 -20.18 -21.19
C PRO A 13 -4.89 -19.64 -20.05
N TYR A 14 -5.51 -20.56 -19.30
CA TYR A 14 -6.29 -20.27 -18.10
C TYR A 14 -5.58 -20.84 -16.88
N ILE A 15 -5.34 -19.98 -15.88
CA ILE A 15 -4.68 -20.37 -14.63
C ILE A 15 -5.70 -20.20 -13.50
N LEU A 16 -6.13 -21.32 -12.93
CA LEU A 16 -6.98 -21.33 -11.74
C LEU A 16 -6.11 -21.18 -10.50
N VAL A 17 -6.42 -20.18 -9.68
CA VAL A 17 -5.71 -19.87 -8.43
C VAL A 17 -6.67 -19.84 -7.25
N PRO A 18 -6.22 -20.12 -6.01
CA PRO A 18 -7.08 -20.04 -4.83
C PRO A 18 -7.62 -18.64 -4.56
N ASP A 19 -6.81 -17.61 -4.85
CA ASP A 19 -7.15 -16.20 -4.65
C ASP A 19 -6.66 -15.36 -5.84
N GLY A 20 -7.62 -14.92 -6.67
CA GLY A 20 -7.33 -14.12 -7.86
C GLY A 20 -6.73 -12.74 -7.57
N ARG A 21 -7.03 -12.14 -6.41
CA ARG A 21 -6.49 -10.82 -6.05
C ARG A 21 -5.03 -10.93 -5.62
N ALA A 22 -4.71 -11.94 -4.80
CA ALA A 22 -3.33 -12.24 -4.45
C ALA A 22 -2.49 -12.54 -5.70
N ALA A 23 -2.98 -13.43 -6.57
CA ALA A 23 -2.29 -13.77 -7.81
C ALA A 23 -2.12 -12.56 -8.75
N LEU A 24 -3.13 -11.69 -8.86
CA LEU A 24 -3.03 -10.47 -9.66
C LEU A 24 -1.94 -9.54 -9.12
N ALA A 25 -1.85 -9.36 -7.79
CA ALA A 25 -0.83 -8.53 -7.18
C ALA A 25 0.58 -9.10 -7.41
N GLU A 26 0.77 -10.41 -7.21
CA GLU A 26 2.05 -11.10 -7.45
C GLU A 26 2.49 -11.01 -8.90
N VAL A 27 1.61 -11.34 -9.85
CA VAL A 27 1.90 -11.26 -11.29
C VAL A 27 2.18 -9.82 -11.71
N SER A 28 1.46 -8.84 -11.16
CA SER A 28 1.71 -7.43 -11.47
C SER A 28 3.10 -7.00 -10.98
N ALA A 29 3.47 -7.36 -9.76
CA ALA A 29 4.80 -7.05 -9.24
C ALA A 29 5.89 -7.70 -10.09
N ALA A 30 5.74 -8.99 -10.44
CA ALA A 30 6.70 -9.70 -11.30
C ALA A 30 6.78 -9.10 -12.72
N PHE A 31 5.64 -8.73 -13.32
CA PHE A 31 5.57 -8.14 -14.66
C PHE A 31 6.35 -6.82 -14.74
N TYR A 32 6.32 -6.02 -13.67
CA TYR A 32 7.07 -4.77 -13.56
C TYR A 32 8.43 -4.93 -12.85
N ASN A 33 8.92 -6.16 -12.68
CA ASN A 33 10.21 -6.49 -12.08
C ASN A 33 10.40 -5.97 -10.64
N HIS A 34 9.37 -6.12 -9.81
CA HIS A 34 9.34 -5.80 -8.38
C HIS A 34 9.81 -4.37 -8.05
N PRO A 35 9.19 -3.33 -8.63
CA PRO A 35 9.72 -1.97 -8.60
C PRO A 35 9.88 -1.39 -7.20
N SER A 36 9.02 -1.81 -6.25
CA SER A 36 9.10 -1.40 -4.85
C SER A 36 10.42 -1.76 -4.16
N GLN A 37 11.14 -2.79 -4.63
CA GLN A 37 12.44 -3.17 -4.05
C GLN A 37 13.53 -2.13 -4.35
N SER A 38 13.31 -1.26 -5.35
CA SER A 38 14.22 -0.16 -5.72
C SER A 38 13.79 1.19 -5.14
N LEU A 39 12.71 1.22 -4.35
CA LEU A 39 12.15 2.43 -3.75
C LEU A 39 12.08 2.29 -2.23
N THR A 40 12.21 3.39 -1.50
CA THR A 40 11.73 3.51 -0.12
C THR A 40 10.23 3.81 -0.16
N VAL A 41 9.41 2.92 0.39
CA VAL A 41 7.95 2.97 0.31
C VAL A 41 7.35 3.33 1.66
N VAL A 42 6.70 4.50 1.74
CA VAL A 42 5.98 4.96 2.91
C VAL A 42 4.48 4.76 2.69
N GLY A 43 3.85 3.90 3.49
CA GLY A 43 2.40 3.69 3.47
C GLY A 43 1.70 4.52 4.53
N VAL A 44 0.63 5.22 4.16
CA VAL A 44 -0.18 6.02 5.09
C VAL A 44 -1.61 5.51 5.11
N THR A 45 -2.06 5.01 6.26
CA THR A 45 -3.44 4.55 6.49
C THR A 45 -4.12 5.32 7.61
N GLY A 46 -5.42 5.11 7.74
CA GLY A 46 -6.27 5.73 8.75
C GLY A 46 -7.69 5.97 8.24
N THR A 47 -8.59 6.40 9.13
CA THR A 47 -9.93 6.82 8.75
C THR A 47 -9.85 8.19 8.08
N ASP A 48 -9.35 9.19 8.80
CA ASP A 48 -9.21 10.56 8.31
C ASP A 48 -7.76 11.01 8.17
N GLY A 49 -7.52 12.01 7.32
CA GLY A 49 -6.23 12.68 7.24
C GLY A 49 -5.15 11.95 6.42
N LYS A 50 -5.47 10.79 5.81
CA LYS A 50 -4.52 10.05 4.96
C LYS A 50 -3.94 10.91 3.84
N THR A 51 -4.79 11.56 3.05
CA THR A 51 -4.37 12.42 1.93
C THR A 51 -3.53 13.61 2.42
N THR A 52 -3.93 14.26 3.50
CA THR A 52 -3.19 15.38 4.11
C THR A 52 -1.80 14.94 4.57
N THR A 53 -1.72 13.84 5.33
CA THR A 53 -0.45 13.29 5.83
C THR A 53 0.44 12.81 4.69
N THR A 54 -0.13 12.15 3.67
CA THR A 54 0.60 11.72 2.46
C THR A 54 1.22 12.94 1.76
N ASN A 55 0.45 14.00 1.55
CA ASN A 55 0.95 15.24 0.94
C ASN A 55 2.01 15.92 1.80
N PHE A 56 1.84 16.00 3.12
CA PHE A 56 2.85 16.60 3.99
C PHE A 56 4.17 15.82 3.98
N ILE A 57 4.13 14.48 4.06
CA ILE A 57 5.35 13.66 3.96
C ILE A 57 6.02 13.88 2.60
N TYR A 58 5.25 13.83 1.51
CA TYR A 58 5.75 14.09 0.16
C TYR A 58 6.43 15.46 0.05
N GLN A 59 5.79 16.53 0.51
CA GLN A 59 6.34 17.88 0.46
C GLN A 59 7.60 18.04 1.33
N CYS A 60 7.64 17.44 2.52
CA CYS A 60 8.83 17.45 3.36
C CYS A 60 10.02 16.76 2.67
N LEU A 61 9.80 15.59 2.06
CA LEU A 61 10.85 14.88 1.32
C LEU A 61 11.31 15.68 0.10
N LEU A 62 10.38 16.24 -0.67
CA LEU A 62 10.68 17.06 -1.84
C LEU A 62 11.50 18.30 -1.46
N LEU A 63 11.10 19.03 -0.42
CA LEU A 63 11.82 20.21 0.09
C LEU A 63 13.20 19.86 0.67
N ALA A 64 13.37 18.63 1.16
CA ALA A 64 14.68 18.10 1.57
C ALA A 64 15.57 17.69 0.38
N GLY A 65 15.10 17.85 -0.86
CA GLY A 65 15.83 17.49 -2.07
C GLY A 65 15.85 15.98 -2.36
N ILE A 66 14.94 15.21 -1.75
CA ILE A 66 14.85 13.77 -1.96
C ILE A 66 14.01 13.48 -3.21
N PRO A 67 14.50 12.68 -4.18
CA PRO A 67 13.72 12.26 -5.34
C PRO A 67 12.54 11.38 -4.90
N VAL A 68 11.33 11.96 -4.87
CA VAL A 68 10.14 11.33 -4.29
C VAL A 68 8.95 11.42 -5.24
N GLY A 69 8.14 10.37 -5.28
CA GLY A 69 6.82 10.34 -5.89
C GLY A 69 5.69 10.22 -4.85
N MET A 70 4.45 10.40 -5.30
CA MET A 70 3.27 10.22 -4.45
C MET A 70 2.18 9.47 -5.20
N ILE A 71 1.44 8.61 -4.51
CA ILE A 71 0.21 8.00 -5.02
C ILE A 71 -0.87 8.25 -3.97
N SER A 72 -1.87 9.05 -4.32
CA SER A 72 -3.00 9.39 -3.46
C SER A 72 -4.33 9.01 -4.10
N THR A 73 -5.42 9.11 -3.34
CA THR A 73 -6.79 8.96 -3.88
C THR A 73 -7.18 10.07 -4.87
N VAL A 74 -6.39 11.14 -4.96
CA VAL A 74 -6.64 12.30 -5.83
C VAL A 74 -5.81 12.24 -7.11
N ASN A 75 -4.53 11.86 -7.00
CA ASN A 75 -3.59 11.83 -8.12
C ASN A 75 -2.35 10.98 -7.79
N ALA A 76 -1.59 10.65 -8.82
CA ALA A 76 -0.22 10.16 -8.70
C ALA A 76 0.74 11.24 -9.23
N VAL A 77 1.82 11.48 -8.51
CA VAL A 77 2.88 12.43 -8.87
C VAL A 77 4.17 11.66 -9.08
N ILE A 78 4.70 11.74 -10.30
CA ILE A 78 5.90 11.01 -10.74
C ILE A 78 6.85 12.04 -11.35
N GLY A 79 7.86 12.47 -10.57
CA GLY A 79 8.71 13.60 -10.94
C GLY A 79 7.87 14.85 -11.18
N ASP A 80 7.99 15.45 -12.37
CA ASP A 80 7.22 16.64 -12.77
C ASP A 80 5.83 16.31 -13.35
N THR A 81 5.47 15.03 -13.44
CA THR A 81 4.20 14.59 -14.05
C THR A 81 3.15 14.31 -12.99
N VAL A 82 1.96 14.89 -13.17
CA VAL A 82 0.77 14.59 -12.38
C VAL A 82 -0.17 13.76 -13.24
N LEU A 83 -0.43 12.53 -12.82
CA LEU A 83 -1.38 11.62 -13.44
C LEU A 83 -2.67 11.59 -12.61
N ASP A 84 -3.81 11.68 -13.27
CA ASP A 84 -5.10 11.42 -12.64
C ASP A 84 -5.22 9.91 -12.37
N THR A 85 -5.49 9.53 -11.12
CA THR A 85 -5.70 8.12 -10.73
C THR A 85 -7.08 7.60 -11.15
N GLY A 86 -7.90 8.45 -11.77
CA GLY A 86 -9.09 8.07 -12.53
C GLY A 86 -10.35 7.82 -11.71
N PHE A 87 -10.25 7.66 -10.38
CA PHE A 87 -11.41 7.45 -9.51
C PHE A 87 -11.18 8.07 -8.12
N HIS A 88 -11.87 9.17 -7.85
CA HIS A 88 -11.78 10.10 -6.70
C HIS A 88 -11.91 9.54 -5.26
N VAL A 89 -11.79 8.24 -5.01
CA VAL A 89 -12.17 7.66 -3.71
C VAL A 89 -11.37 6.46 -3.22
N THR A 90 -10.47 5.85 -4.01
CA THR A 90 -9.78 4.64 -3.55
C THR A 90 -8.35 4.49 -4.04
N THR A 91 -7.52 3.77 -3.28
CA THR A 91 -6.21 3.26 -3.74
C THR A 91 -6.38 2.49 -5.06
N PRO A 92 -5.55 2.76 -6.11
CA PRO A 92 -5.63 2.06 -7.39
C PRO A 92 -5.49 0.54 -7.28
N GLU A 93 -5.92 -0.21 -8.29
CA GLU A 93 -5.74 -1.67 -8.31
C GLU A 93 -4.26 -2.07 -8.46
N ALA A 94 -3.91 -3.30 -8.06
CA ALA A 94 -2.52 -3.75 -8.01
C ALA A 94 -1.71 -3.54 -9.31
N PRO A 95 -2.26 -3.79 -10.52
CA PRO A 95 -1.53 -3.53 -11.77
C PRO A 95 -1.15 -2.05 -11.95
N ASP A 96 -2.03 -1.14 -11.54
CA ASP A 96 -1.77 0.30 -11.65
C ASP A 96 -0.75 0.77 -10.63
N VAL A 97 -0.86 0.30 -9.38
CA VAL A 97 0.12 0.62 -8.34
C VAL A 97 1.51 0.18 -8.79
N GLN A 98 1.66 -1.08 -9.22
CA GLN A 98 2.96 -1.61 -9.66
C GLN A 98 3.49 -0.87 -10.90
N ARG A 99 2.60 -0.51 -11.85
CA ARG A 99 2.98 0.32 -13.01
C ARG A 99 3.49 1.70 -12.61
N TYR A 100 2.82 2.38 -11.67
CA TYR A 100 3.26 3.69 -11.20
C TYR A 100 4.61 3.60 -10.47
N LEU A 101 4.80 2.58 -9.62
CA LEU A 101 6.08 2.36 -8.95
C LEU A 101 7.21 2.12 -9.97
N ALA A 102 6.96 1.35 -11.03
CA ALA A 102 7.94 1.15 -12.10
C ALA A 102 8.29 2.45 -12.83
N GLN A 103 7.29 3.26 -13.15
CA GLN A 103 7.50 4.59 -13.74
C GLN A 103 8.30 5.52 -12.83
N MET A 104 8.12 5.42 -11.51
CA MET A 104 8.93 6.16 -10.53
C MET A 104 10.39 5.70 -10.53
N VAL A 105 10.64 4.39 -10.61
CA VAL A 105 12.00 3.84 -10.75
C VAL A 105 12.64 4.33 -12.06
N ASP A 106 11.93 4.25 -13.17
CA ASP A 106 12.41 4.72 -14.49
C ASP A 106 12.71 6.23 -14.50
N ALA A 107 11.95 7.02 -13.73
CA ALA A 107 12.17 8.44 -13.54
C ALA A 107 13.32 8.77 -12.57
N GLY A 108 13.99 7.76 -11.99
CA GLY A 108 15.08 7.94 -11.04
C GLY A 108 14.64 8.41 -9.65
N LEU A 109 13.36 8.23 -9.30
CA LEU A 109 12.88 8.48 -7.95
C LEU A 109 13.41 7.39 -7.02
N THR A 110 13.61 7.75 -5.76
CA THR A 110 14.14 6.84 -4.73
C THR A 110 13.12 6.58 -3.63
N HIS A 111 12.08 7.40 -3.52
CA HIS A 111 11.07 7.33 -2.49
C HIS A 111 9.66 7.43 -3.09
N VAL A 112 8.69 6.84 -2.42
CA VAL A 112 7.27 7.04 -2.72
C VAL A 112 6.46 7.12 -1.44
N VAL A 113 5.50 8.04 -1.41
CA VAL A 113 4.47 8.10 -0.38
C VAL A 113 3.16 7.60 -0.96
N LEU A 114 2.63 6.52 -0.41
CA LEU A 114 1.44 5.82 -0.89
C LEU A 114 0.30 5.95 0.12
N GLU A 115 -0.81 6.53 -0.31
CA GLU A 115 -2.06 6.56 0.44
C GLU A 115 -2.75 5.18 0.37
N VAL A 116 -2.93 4.56 1.54
CA VAL A 116 -3.43 3.19 1.67
C VAL A 116 -4.78 3.19 2.37
N THR A 117 -5.85 2.87 1.63
CA THR A 117 -7.19 2.68 2.23
C THR A 117 -7.33 1.28 2.83
N SER A 118 -8.26 1.11 3.80
CA SER A 118 -8.59 -0.22 4.34
C SER A 118 -9.06 -1.19 3.26
N HIS A 119 -9.89 -0.69 2.33
CA HIS A 119 -10.32 -1.45 1.16
C HIS A 119 -9.14 -1.88 0.29
N GLY A 120 -8.14 -1.02 0.09
CA GLY A 120 -6.94 -1.37 -0.67
C GLY A 120 -6.13 -2.49 -0.04
N LEU A 121 -6.04 -2.51 1.30
CA LEU A 121 -5.37 -3.57 2.06
C LEU A 121 -6.11 -4.90 1.95
N GLU A 122 -7.41 -4.94 2.25
CA GLU A 122 -8.20 -6.19 2.19
C GLU A 122 -8.32 -6.75 0.77
N GLN A 123 -8.38 -5.86 -0.22
CA GLN A 123 -8.43 -6.25 -1.63
C GLN A 123 -7.04 -6.55 -2.22
N LYS A 124 -5.99 -6.54 -1.41
CA LYS A 124 -4.61 -6.86 -1.81
C LYS A 124 -4.07 -5.96 -2.93
N ARG A 125 -4.61 -4.74 -3.05
CA ARG A 125 -4.22 -3.78 -4.09
C ARG A 125 -2.80 -3.26 -3.91
N VAL A 126 -2.31 -3.26 -2.68
CA VAL A 126 -0.97 -2.81 -2.31
C VAL A 126 -0.08 -3.94 -1.83
N SER A 127 -0.48 -5.20 -2.04
CA SER A 127 0.40 -6.34 -1.80
C SER A 127 1.60 -6.28 -2.74
N HIS A 128 2.75 -6.77 -2.27
CA HIS A 128 4.04 -6.64 -2.96
C HIS A 128 4.50 -5.20 -3.19
N CYS A 129 4.00 -4.22 -2.44
CA CYS A 129 4.57 -2.87 -2.41
C CYS A 129 5.77 -2.74 -1.46
N ASN A 130 6.12 -3.79 -0.69
CA ASN A 130 7.30 -3.84 0.19
C ASN A 130 7.46 -2.57 1.03
N PHE A 131 6.53 -2.31 1.94
CA PHE A 131 6.56 -1.10 2.77
C PHE A 131 7.81 -1.05 3.66
N ASP A 132 8.45 0.12 3.73
CA ASP A 132 9.56 0.38 4.65
C ASP A 132 9.10 1.13 5.89
N ILE A 133 8.06 1.96 5.73
CA ILE A 133 7.49 2.77 6.80
C ILE A 133 5.96 2.69 6.72
N GLY A 134 5.31 2.33 7.82
CA GLY A 134 3.86 2.32 7.97
C GLY A 134 3.39 3.42 8.91
N VAL A 135 2.47 4.27 8.48
CA VAL A 135 1.93 5.39 9.26
C VAL A 135 0.43 5.22 9.45
N VAL A 136 -0.07 5.33 10.68
CA VAL A 136 -1.51 5.44 10.96
C VAL A 136 -1.85 6.80 11.54
N THR A 137 -2.85 7.46 10.96
CA THR A 137 -3.35 8.75 11.46
C THR A 137 -4.33 8.57 12.62
N ASN A 138 -5.42 7.85 12.39
CA ASN A 138 -6.46 7.53 13.37
C ASN A 138 -7.31 6.36 12.88
N ILE A 139 -8.01 5.69 13.78
CA ILE A 139 -8.95 4.61 13.47
C ILE A 139 -10.26 4.89 14.22
N VAL A 140 -11.04 5.82 13.66
CA VAL A 140 -12.38 6.13 14.17
C VAL A 140 -13.45 5.29 13.47
N HIS A 141 -14.62 5.19 14.11
CA HIS A 141 -15.71 4.29 13.76
C HIS A 141 -16.40 4.75 12.46
N GLU A 142 -15.87 4.34 11.32
CA GLU A 142 -16.43 4.60 9.98
C GLU A 142 -16.42 3.29 9.17
N HIS A 143 -17.34 3.13 8.20
CA HIS A 143 -17.47 1.95 7.33
C HIS A 143 -17.84 0.61 8.01
N LEU A 144 -18.63 0.64 9.11
CA LEU A 144 -19.21 -0.59 9.68
C LEU A 144 -20.02 -1.41 8.67
N ASP A 145 -20.63 -0.76 7.68
CA ASP A 145 -21.45 -1.41 6.66
C ASP A 145 -20.65 -2.41 5.80
N TYR A 146 -19.34 -2.15 5.63
CA TYR A 146 -18.43 -3.00 4.87
C TYR A 146 -17.62 -3.94 5.78
N HIS A 147 -17.10 -3.41 6.89
CA HIS A 147 -16.21 -4.16 7.78
C HIS A 147 -16.96 -5.03 8.80
N GLY A 148 -18.25 -4.76 9.03
CA GLY A 148 -19.12 -5.48 9.96
C GLY A 148 -18.83 -5.21 11.45
N SER A 149 -17.57 -4.96 11.82
CA SER A 149 -17.17 -4.61 13.18
C SER A 149 -15.96 -3.67 13.20
N TYR A 150 -15.81 -2.91 14.29
CA TYR A 150 -14.62 -2.11 14.53
C TYR A 150 -13.34 -2.96 14.56
N GLN A 151 -13.43 -4.18 15.07
CA GLN A 151 -12.29 -5.08 15.16
C GLN A 151 -11.79 -5.50 13.77
N ASN A 152 -12.71 -5.80 12.84
CA ASN A 152 -12.38 -6.09 11.45
C ASN A 152 -11.76 -4.86 10.76
N TYR A 153 -12.30 -3.67 11.01
CA TYR A 153 -11.75 -2.43 10.44
C TYR A 153 -10.34 -2.11 10.97
N LEU A 154 -10.09 -2.36 12.25
CA LEU A 154 -8.77 -2.27 12.86
C LEU A 154 -7.80 -3.29 12.24
N GLN A 155 -8.22 -4.55 12.10
CA GLN A 155 -7.45 -5.61 11.45
C GLN A 155 -7.13 -5.28 9.99
N ALA A 156 -8.09 -4.72 9.23
CA ALA A 156 -7.86 -4.31 7.85
C ALA A 156 -6.72 -3.29 7.71
N LYS A 157 -6.59 -2.36 8.66
CA LYS A 157 -5.48 -1.40 8.68
C LYS A 157 -4.20 -1.99 9.26
N GLN A 158 -4.31 -2.97 10.16
CA GLN A 158 -3.18 -3.71 10.71
C GLN A 158 -2.34 -4.38 9.61
N ILE A 159 -2.97 -4.82 8.52
CA ILE A 159 -2.30 -5.43 7.37
C ILE A 159 -1.09 -4.59 6.90
N LEU A 160 -1.18 -3.25 6.91
CA LEU A 160 -0.04 -2.40 6.52
C LEU A 160 1.19 -2.62 7.42
N PHE A 161 0.97 -2.84 8.71
CA PHE A 161 2.03 -3.06 9.69
C PHE A 161 2.54 -4.50 9.65
N ASP A 162 1.67 -5.47 9.41
CA ASP A 162 2.07 -6.86 9.18
C ASP A 162 3.01 -6.94 7.96
N GLU A 163 2.73 -6.17 6.89
CA GLU A 163 3.57 -6.07 5.68
C GLU A 163 4.98 -5.50 5.96
N LEU A 164 5.20 -4.75 7.05
CA LEU A 164 6.54 -4.28 7.43
C LEU A 164 7.46 -5.44 7.86
N SER A 165 6.89 -6.49 8.44
CA SER A 165 7.67 -7.65 8.91
C SER A 165 8.17 -8.54 7.76
N VAL A 166 7.40 -8.57 6.66
CA VAL A 166 7.67 -9.40 5.48
C VAL A 166 8.35 -8.63 4.34
N THR A 167 8.60 -7.33 4.51
CA THR A 167 9.31 -6.51 3.51
C THR A 167 10.73 -7.05 3.28
N GLU A 168 11.09 -7.26 2.03
CA GLU A 168 12.40 -7.79 1.68
C GLU A 168 13.52 -6.79 1.98
N THR A 169 14.74 -7.27 2.21
CA THR A 169 15.90 -6.40 2.40
C THR A 169 16.21 -5.68 1.10
N LYS A 170 16.19 -4.36 1.14
CA LYS A 170 16.47 -3.51 -0.03
C LYS A 170 17.93 -3.04 -0.03
N PRO A 171 18.55 -2.82 -1.21
CA PRO A 171 19.94 -2.39 -1.32
C PRO A 171 20.27 -1.09 -0.59
N HIS A 172 19.29 -0.18 -0.50
CA HIS A 172 19.38 1.11 0.20
C HIS A 172 18.97 1.06 1.68
N GLY A 173 18.66 -0.12 2.19
CA GLY A 173 18.16 -0.34 3.55
C GLY A 173 16.63 -0.31 3.64
N ASN A 174 16.10 -1.02 4.64
CA ASN A 174 14.68 -1.14 4.92
C ASN A 174 14.44 -0.89 6.43
N PRO A 175 14.13 0.35 6.86
CA PRO A 175 14.03 0.69 8.28
C PRO A 175 12.92 -0.07 9.03
N ARG A 176 11.93 -0.63 8.33
CA ARG A 176 10.78 -1.36 8.92
C ARG A 176 10.14 -0.59 10.07
N LEU A 177 9.84 0.69 9.84
CA LEU A 177 9.41 1.60 10.91
C LEU A 177 7.90 1.75 10.94
N ALA A 178 7.29 1.63 12.11
CA ALA A 178 5.91 2.00 12.34
C ALA A 178 5.78 3.37 13.05
N VAL A 179 4.91 4.24 12.53
CA VAL A 179 4.55 5.53 13.13
C VAL A 179 3.09 5.50 13.55
N LEU A 180 2.86 5.49 14.86
CA LEU A 180 1.53 5.41 15.46
C LEU A 180 1.12 6.74 16.10
N ASN A 181 -0.15 7.10 15.97
CA ASN A 181 -0.72 8.22 16.70
C ASN A 181 -1.13 7.81 18.12
N ALA A 182 -0.40 8.30 19.13
CA ALA A 182 -0.65 8.02 20.55
C ALA A 182 -1.97 8.57 21.08
N ASP A 183 -2.57 9.56 20.40
CA ASP A 183 -3.85 10.14 20.78
C ASP A 183 -5.05 9.28 20.33
N ASP A 184 -4.83 8.26 19.49
CA ASP A 184 -5.89 7.38 18.99
C ASP A 184 -6.05 6.12 19.86
N LYS A 185 -7.30 5.71 20.09
CA LYS A 185 -7.63 4.51 20.88
C LYS A 185 -7.03 3.21 20.34
N SER A 186 -6.68 3.15 19.05
CA SER A 186 -6.04 1.99 18.43
C SER A 186 -4.54 1.86 18.77
N PHE A 187 -3.92 2.90 19.34
CA PHE A 187 -2.49 2.94 19.63
C PHE A 187 -2.01 1.70 20.41
N ASN A 188 -2.63 1.41 21.55
CA ASN A 188 -2.21 0.28 22.40
C ASN A 188 -2.35 -1.07 21.68
N HIS A 189 -3.39 -1.23 20.85
CA HIS A 189 -3.57 -2.46 20.07
C HIS A 189 -2.45 -2.61 19.04
N LEU A 190 -2.20 -1.56 18.25
CA LEU A 190 -1.17 -1.59 17.21
C LEU A 190 0.24 -1.71 17.81
N GLN A 191 0.51 -1.06 18.94
CA GLN A 191 1.77 -1.20 19.66
C GLN A 191 2.01 -2.65 20.11
N ASN A 192 0.99 -3.32 20.64
CA ASN A 192 1.10 -4.73 21.03
C ASN A 192 1.37 -5.63 19.82
N VAL A 193 0.64 -5.43 18.72
CA VAL A 193 0.89 -6.16 17.46
C VAL A 193 2.33 -5.99 16.99
N LEU A 194 2.82 -4.76 16.94
CA LEU A 194 4.19 -4.48 16.51
C LEU A 194 5.24 -5.14 17.41
N SER A 195 4.98 -5.21 18.72
CA SER A 195 5.90 -5.87 19.66
C SER A 195 6.04 -7.39 19.44
N GLU A 196 5.10 -7.99 18.70
CA GLU A 196 5.11 -9.40 18.31
C GLU A 196 5.73 -9.60 16.91
N LEU A 197 5.97 -8.53 16.14
CA LEU A 197 6.56 -8.59 14.82
C LEU A 197 8.09 -8.46 14.90
N ASP A 198 8.79 -9.46 14.38
CA ASP A 198 10.25 -9.47 14.37
C ASP A 198 10.82 -8.34 13.49
N GLY A 199 11.59 -7.44 14.11
CA GLY A 199 12.37 -6.43 13.41
C GLY A 199 11.60 -5.19 12.98
N VAL A 200 10.47 -4.89 13.63
CA VAL A 200 9.65 -3.67 13.47
C VAL A 200 9.65 -2.87 14.77
#